data_AF-A0A356U9X0-F1
#
_entry.id   AF-A0A356U9X0-F1
#
_cell.length_a   1.000
_cell.length_b   1.000
_cell.length_c   1.000
_cell.angle_alpha   90.00
_cell.angle_beta   90.00
_cell.angle_gamma   90.00
#
_symmetry.space_group_name_H-M   'P 1'
#
loop_
_entity.id
_entity.type
_entity.pdbx_description
1 polymer ?
#
loop_
_entity_poly.entity_id
_entity_poly.type
_entity_poly.pdbx_seq_one_letter_code
_entity_poly.pdbx_strand_id
1 'polypeptide(L)'
;MLIVVETINPYDKAHELARAITDSEVYKRYVAAKSAVEQKPEYQEKILQIRNQQMIFNRAQMMGQEVDNDSVLELTQMFAKANQIEEIAEFFNAEGAFIQMFNDMMEIVQNAVEVGFK
;
A
#
# COMPACT_ATOMS: atom_id res chain seq x y z
N MET A 1 6.33 40.20 -28.29
CA MET A 1 6.69 39.41 -27.10
C MET A 1 5.84 38.15 -27.14
N LEU A 2 6.41 37.03 -27.60
CA LEU A 2 5.72 35.74 -27.64
C LEU A 2 5.77 35.18 -26.22
N ILE A 3 4.60 35.10 -25.56
CA ILE A 3 4.46 34.32 -24.34
C ILE A 3 4.55 32.86 -24.79
N VAL A 4 5.72 32.26 -24.59
CA VAL A 4 5.83 30.80 -24.64
C VAL A 4 5.06 30.33 -23.42
N VAL A 5 3.81 29.93 -23.62
CA VAL A 5 3.08 29.17 -22.61
C VAL A 5 3.80 27.84 -22.56
N GLU A 6 4.58 27.63 -21.51
CA GLU A 6 5.24 26.35 -21.27
C GLU A 6 4.13 25.32 -21.10
N THR A 7 3.94 24.48 -22.11
CA THR A 7 2.94 23.42 -22.07
C THR A 7 3.44 22.37 -21.09
N ILE A 8 2.90 22.38 -19.87
CA ILE A 8 3.22 21.36 -18.86
C ILE A 8 2.86 20.00 -19.42
N ASN A 9 3.86 19.16 -19.64
CA ASN A 9 3.67 17.79 -20.06
C ASN A 9 3.30 16.93 -18.83
N PRO A 10 2.11 16.29 -18.79
CA PRO A 10 1.70 15.48 -17.65
C PRO A 10 2.65 14.29 -17.39
N TYR A 11 3.35 13.78 -18.40
CA TYR A 11 4.34 12.72 -18.23
C TYR A 11 5.57 13.19 -17.46
N ASP A 12 6.03 14.43 -17.71
CA ASP A 12 7.17 14.99 -16.97
C ASP A 12 6.81 15.17 -15.49
N LYS A 13 5.57 15.60 -15.20
CA LYS A 13 5.06 15.69 -13.83
C LYS A 13 4.84 14.33 -13.17
N ALA A 14 4.43 13.31 -13.92
CA ALA A 14 4.38 11.95 -13.40
C ALA A 14 5.78 11.44 -13.01
N HIS A 15 6.81 11.74 -13.80
CA HIS A 15 8.19 11.40 -13.46
C HIS A 15 8.72 12.21 -12.26
N GLU A 16 8.38 13.48 -12.13
CA GLU A 16 8.68 14.27 -10.92
C GLU A 16 8.02 13.68 -9.68
N LEU A 17 6.73 13.32 -9.77
CA LEU A 17 6.01 12.67 -8.67
C LEU A 17 6.65 11.34 -8.29
N ALA A 18 7.00 10.49 -9.25
CA ALA A 18 7.68 9.23 -8.97
C ALA A 18 9.01 9.42 -8.22
N ARG A 19 9.80 10.42 -8.60
CA ARG A 19 11.03 10.79 -7.86
C ARG A 19 10.72 11.24 -6.43
N ALA A 20 9.75 12.14 -6.25
CA ALA A 20 9.36 12.61 -4.93
C ALA A 20 8.87 11.47 -4.01
N ILE A 21 8.12 10.51 -4.56
CA ILE A 21 7.67 9.32 -3.83
C ILE A 21 8.87 8.48 -3.40
N THR A 22 9.77 8.17 -4.33
CA THR A 22 10.93 7.30 -4.04
C THR A 22 11.96 7.96 -3.12
N ASP A 23 12.03 9.29 -3.10
CA ASP A 23 12.85 10.06 -2.16
C ASP A 23 12.20 10.25 -0.78
N SER A 24 10.90 9.94 -0.63
CA SER A 24 10.19 10.10 0.64
C SER A 24 10.66 9.13 1.71
N GLU A 25 10.67 9.58 2.96
CA GLU A 25 11.01 8.73 4.11
C GLU A 25 10.02 7.57 4.28
N VAL A 26 8.75 7.77 3.92
CA VAL A 26 7.71 6.72 3.97
C VAL A 26 8.06 5.58 3.00
N TYR A 27 8.45 5.90 1.77
CA TYR A 27 8.86 4.88 0.79
C TYR A 27 10.15 4.18 1.21
N LYS A 28 11.17 4.93 1.62
CA LYS A 28 12.46 4.36 2.06
C LYS A 28 12.29 3.43 3.25
N ARG A 29 11.46 3.82 4.23
CA ARG A 29 11.09 2.98 5.39
C ARG A 29 10.41 1.69 4.95
N TYR A 30 9.43 1.77 4.03
CA TYR A 30 8.78 0.59 3.48
C TYR A 30 9.77 -0.36 2.78
N VAL A 31 10.65 0.16 1.92
CA VAL A 31 11.65 -0.65 1.22
C VAL A 31 12.61 -1.33 2.18
N ALA A 32 13.08 -0.61 3.21
CA ALA A 32 13.95 -1.17 4.24
C ALA A 32 13.26 -2.28 5.04
N ALA A 33 12.03 -2.04 5.52
CA ALA A 33 11.27 -3.02 6.27
C ALA A 33 10.94 -4.27 5.42
N LYS A 34 10.60 -4.06 4.15
CA LYS A 34 10.40 -5.14 3.17
C LYS A 34 11.66 -5.99 2.99
N SER A 35 12.81 -5.36 2.81
CA SER A 35 14.08 -6.07 2.69
C SER A 35 14.40 -6.89 3.95
N ALA A 36 14.13 -6.34 5.13
CA ALA A 36 14.39 -7.04 6.40
C ALA A 36 13.59 -8.34 6.55
N VAL A 37 12.30 -8.34 6.15
CA VAL A 37 11.48 -9.56 6.19
C VAL A 37 11.80 -10.53 5.05
N GLU A 38 12.22 -10.04 3.88
CA GLU A 38 12.57 -10.89 2.72
C GLU A 38 13.87 -11.69 2.91
N GLN A 39 14.75 -11.25 3.80
CA GLN A 39 15.97 -11.97 4.15
C GLN A 39 15.71 -13.20 5.05
N LYS A 40 14.47 -13.39 5.52
CA LYS A 40 14.09 -14.43 6.48
C LYS A 40 12.91 -15.26 5.93
N PRO A 41 13.16 -16.47 5.38
CA PRO A 41 12.11 -17.31 4.77
C PRO A 41 10.93 -17.59 5.69
N GLU A 42 11.18 -17.77 6.99
CA GLU A 42 10.17 -17.96 8.02
C GLU A 42 9.22 -16.75 8.19
N TYR A 43 9.70 -15.52 7.96
CA TYR A 43 8.87 -14.32 8.03
C TYR A 43 8.05 -14.17 6.75
N GLN A 44 8.65 -14.46 5.60
CA GLN A 44 7.95 -14.48 4.32
C GLN A 44 6.78 -15.47 4.34
N GLU A 45 6.98 -16.66 4.91
CA GLU A 45 5.92 -17.66 5.04
C GLU A 45 4.75 -17.14 5.90
N LYS A 46 5.03 -16.56 7.07
CA LYS A 46 4.00 -15.97 7.95
C LYS A 46 3.22 -14.85 7.25
N ILE A 47 3.93 -13.94 6.58
CA ILE A 47 3.33 -12.82 5.85
C ILE A 47 2.46 -13.34 4.70
N LEU A 48 2.94 -14.34 3.95
CA LEU A 48 2.21 -14.93 2.84
C LEU A 48 0.92 -15.62 3.30
N GLN A 49 0.97 -16.37 4.40
CA GLN A 49 -0.22 -16.99 5.00
C GLN A 49 -1.28 -15.94 5.37
N ILE A 50 -0.87 -14.84 5.99
CA ILE A 50 -1.75 -13.71 6.33
C ILE A 50 -2.38 -13.12 5.06
N ARG A 51 -1.57 -12.84 4.02
CA ARG A 51 -2.06 -12.25 2.76
C ARG A 51 -3.04 -13.15 2.02
N ASN A 52 -2.80 -14.45 2.01
CA ASN A 52 -3.71 -15.42 1.37
C ASN A 52 -5.07 -15.42 2.07
N GLN A 53 -5.09 -15.44 3.41
CA GLN A 53 -6.32 -15.42 4.17
C GLN A 53 -7.07 -14.09 4.03
N GLN A 54 -6.34 -12.96 4.02
CA GLN A 54 -6.91 -11.64 3.75
C GLN A 54 -7.50 -11.55 2.33
N MET A 55 -6.87 -12.15 1.32
CA MET A 55 -7.41 -12.19 -0.04
C MET A 55 -8.73 -12.98 -0.12
N ILE A 56 -8.82 -14.12 0.55
CA ILE A 56 -10.05 -14.92 0.64
C ILE A 56 -11.15 -14.09 1.30
N PHE A 57 -10.84 -13.42 2.42
CA PHE A 57 -11.75 -12.53 3.13
C PHE A 57 -12.28 -11.40 2.22
N ASN A 58 -11.36 -10.67 1.57
CA ASN A 58 -11.73 -9.57 0.68
C ASN A 58 -12.61 -10.05 -0.49
N ARG A 59 -12.30 -11.22 -1.07
CA ARG A 59 -13.07 -11.79 -2.17
C ARG A 59 -14.50 -12.16 -1.74
N ALA A 60 -14.66 -12.78 -0.57
CA ALA A 60 -15.98 -13.12 -0.03
C ALA A 60 -16.84 -11.86 0.20
N GLN A 61 -16.25 -10.81 0.80
CA GLN A 61 -16.90 -9.52 0.98
C GLN A 61 -17.34 -8.89 -0.36
N MET A 62 -16.46 -8.89 -1.38
CA MET A 62 -16.79 -8.37 -2.71
C MET A 62 -17.94 -9.12 -3.38
N MET A 63 -18.14 -10.41 -3.10
CA MET A 63 -19.24 -11.22 -3.62
C MET A 63 -20.53 -11.11 -2.80
N GLY A 64 -20.54 -10.32 -1.71
CA GLY A 64 -21.65 -10.26 -0.77
C GLY A 64 -21.88 -11.60 -0.04
N GLN A 65 -20.86 -12.44 0.05
CA GLN A 65 -20.93 -13.69 0.81
C GLN A 65 -20.71 -13.40 2.29
N GLU A 66 -21.48 -14.08 3.15
CA GLU A 66 -21.20 -14.06 4.58
C GLU A 66 -19.81 -14.65 4.82
N VAL A 67 -18.98 -13.89 5.53
CA VAL A 67 -17.69 -14.38 5.95
C VAL A 67 -17.89 -15.07 7.29
N ASP A 68 -17.40 -16.29 7.36
CA ASP A 68 -17.38 -17.08 8.58
C ASP A 68 -16.62 -16.36 9.71
N ASN A 69 -17.25 -16.25 10.88
CA ASN A 69 -16.68 -15.55 12.04
C ASN A 69 -15.40 -16.24 12.55
N ASP A 70 -15.31 -17.57 12.42
CA ASP A 70 -14.11 -18.31 12.84
C ASP A 70 -12.92 -17.95 11.94
N SER A 71 -13.16 -17.78 10.64
CA SER A 71 -12.15 -17.33 9.67
C SER A 71 -11.64 -15.90 9.96
N VAL A 72 -12.50 -15.01 10.43
CA VAL A 72 -12.12 -13.64 10.86
C VAL A 72 -11.26 -13.67 12.13
N LEU A 73 -11.67 -14.50 13.09
CA LEU A 73 -10.94 -14.68 14.34
C LEU A 73 -9.55 -15.27 14.08
N GLU A 74 -9.46 -16.26 13.19
CA GLU A 74 -8.19 -16.86 12.78
C GLU A 74 -7.25 -15.82 12.16
N LEU A 75 -7.73 -15.04 11.19
CA LEU A 75 -6.94 -13.97 10.56
C LEU A 75 -6.45 -12.95 11.60
N THR A 76 -7.32 -12.56 12.53
CA THR A 76 -6.98 -11.64 13.63
C THR A 76 -5.87 -12.21 14.52
N GLN A 77 -5.95 -13.51 14.86
CA GLN A 77 -4.93 -14.18 15.66
C GLN A 77 -3.60 -14.32 14.92
N MET A 78 -3.62 -14.60 13.62
CA MET A 78 -2.41 -14.64 12.78
C MET A 78 -1.72 -13.29 12.78
N PHE A 79 -2.49 -12.21 12.58
CA PHE A 79 -1.98 -10.84 12.63
C PHE A 79 -1.38 -10.51 13.99
N ALA A 80 -2.08 -10.85 15.08
CA ALA A 80 -1.59 -10.59 16.45
C ALA A 80 -0.29 -11.32 16.74
N LYS A 81 -0.17 -12.59 16.34
CA LYS A 81 1.07 -13.39 16.51
C LYS A 81 2.21 -12.82 15.67
N ALA A 82 1.94 -12.43 14.43
CA ALA A 82 2.95 -11.85 13.55
C ALA A 82 3.47 -10.50 14.05
N ASN A 83 2.59 -9.66 14.62
CA ASN A 83 2.99 -8.37 15.20
C ASN A 83 3.79 -8.48 16.51
N GLN A 84 3.97 -9.68 17.07
CA GLN A 84 4.93 -9.90 18.16
C GLN A 84 6.39 -9.94 17.66
N ILE A 85 6.61 -10.08 16.34
CA ILE A 85 7.92 -10.05 15.71
C ILE A 85 8.15 -8.62 15.20
N GLU A 86 9.15 -7.93 15.75
CA GLU A 86 9.42 -6.51 15.50
C GLU A 86 9.55 -6.20 14.01
N GLU A 87 10.28 -7.01 13.24
CA GLU A 87 10.49 -6.77 11.81
C GLU A 87 9.22 -6.96 10.98
N ILE A 88 8.35 -7.91 11.37
CA ILE A 88 7.08 -8.12 10.69
C ILE A 88 6.09 -6.99 11.05
N ALA A 89 6.06 -6.58 12.31
CA ALA A 89 5.27 -5.45 12.76
C ALA A 89 5.69 -4.16 12.03
N GLU A 90 6.99 -3.90 11.94
CA GLU A 90 7.53 -2.75 11.22
C GLU A 90 7.20 -2.82 9.73
N PHE A 91 7.29 -4.00 9.11
CA PHE A 91 6.89 -4.19 7.72
C PHE A 91 5.40 -3.83 7.48
N PHE A 92 4.49 -4.35 8.30
CA PHE A 92 3.06 -4.03 8.15
C PHE A 92 2.75 -2.55 8.39
N ASN A 93 3.38 -1.93 9.40
CA ASN A 93 3.21 -0.51 9.68
C ASN A 93 3.73 0.36 8.53
N ALA A 94 4.93 0.07 8.02
CA ALA A 94 5.53 0.81 6.92
C ALA A 94 4.75 0.61 5.60
N GLU A 95 4.26 -0.60 5.34
CA GLU A 95 3.40 -0.90 4.19
C GLU A 95 2.08 -0.11 4.25
N GLY A 96 1.42 -0.09 5.41
CA GLY A 96 0.19 0.68 5.60
C GLY A 96 0.39 2.18 5.39
N ALA A 97 1.47 2.75 5.96
CA ALA A 97 1.81 4.17 5.76
C ALA A 97 2.09 4.50 4.28
N PHE A 98 2.80 3.63 3.57
CA PHE A 98 3.05 3.81 2.14
C PHE A 98 1.76 3.75 1.32
N ILE A 99 0.90 2.76 1.56
CA ILE A 99 -0.39 2.62 0.88
C ILE A 99 -1.26 3.85 1.10
N GLN A 100 -1.33 4.36 2.34
CA GLN A 100 -2.10 5.56 2.66
C GLN A 100 -1.58 6.77 1.87
N MET A 101 -0.28 7.07 1.99
CA MET A 101 0.34 8.18 1.26
C MET A 101 0.09 8.05 -0.26
N PHE A 102 0.23 6.85 -0.81
CA PHE A 102 0.02 6.59 -2.24
C PHE A 102 -1.43 6.84 -2.66
N ASN A 103 -2.39 6.36 -1.89
CA ASN A 103 -3.82 6.56 -2.15
C ASN A 103 -4.20 8.03 -2.06
N ASP A 104 -3.72 8.76 -1.05
CA ASP A 104 -3.97 10.20 -0.89
C ASP A 104 -3.50 10.98 -2.12
N MET A 105 -2.32 10.65 -2.66
CA MET A 105 -1.82 11.26 -3.90
C MET A 105 -2.68 10.92 -5.13
N MET A 106 -3.12 9.68 -5.26
CA MET A 106 -3.98 9.25 -6.36
C MET A 106 -5.36 9.92 -6.29
N GLU A 107 -5.90 10.12 -5.09
CA GLU A 107 -7.15 10.83 -4.87
C GLU A 107 -7.04 12.29 -5.33
N ILE A 108 -5.93 12.99 -5.02
CA ILE A 108 -5.70 14.37 -5.50
C ILE A 108 -5.76 14.44 -7.03
N VAL A 109 -5.10 13.50 -7.71
CA VAL A 109 -5.09 13.44 -9.19
C VAL A 109 -6.48 13.14 -9.73
N GLN A 110 -7.17 12.14 -9.15
CA GLN A 110 -8.53 11.75 -9.57
C GLN A 110 -9.52 12.91 -9.41
N ASN A 111 -9.53 13.57 -8.25
CA ASN A 111 -10.40 14.70 -7.97
C ASN A 111 -10.19 15.86 -8.97
N ALA A 112 -8.93 16.17 -9.31
CA ALA A 112 -8.62 17.23 -10.26
C ALA A 112 -9.15 16.92 -11.68
N VAL A 113 -9.09 15.65 -12.09
CA VAL A 113 -9.59 15.19 -13.39
C VAL A 113 -11.11 15.12 -13.42
N GLU A 114 -11.75 14.65 -12.34
CA GLU A 114 -13.21 14.58 -12.22
C GLU A 114 -13.90 15.94 -12.27
N VAL A 115 -13.29 16.98 -11.67
CA VAL A 115 -13.81 18.36 -11.74
C VAL A 115 -13.91 18.85 -13.18
N GLY A 116 -13.02 18.40 -14.09
CA GLY A 116 -13.05 18.77 -15.50
C GLY A 116 -14.13 18.04 -16.34
N PHE A 117 -14.77 17.00 -15.78
CA PHE A 117 -15.82 16.24 -16.47
C PHE A 117 -17.25 16.66 -16.10
N LYS A 118 -17.41 17.54 -15.10
CA LYS A 118 -18.68 18.15 -14.73
C LYS A 118 -18.87 19.48 -15.45
#